data_AF-A0A245ZGZ8-F1
#
_entry.id   AF-A0A245ZGZ8-F1
#
_cell.length_a   1.000
_cell.length_b   1.000
_cell.length_c   1.000
_cell.angle_alpha   90.00
_cell.angle_beta   90.00
_cell.angle_gamma   90.00
#
_symmetry.space_group_name_H-M   'P 1'
#
loop_
_entity.id
_entity.type
_entity.pdbx_description
1 polymer ?
#
loop_
_entity_poly.entity_id
_entity_poly.type
_entity_poly.pdbx_seq_one_letter_code
_entity_poly.pdbx_strand_id
1 'polypeptide(L)'
;MIGAAGAPRWVSLWFRGAAIFGLLALLPQYLLPQPAGAELVAYGFIGTASAFQLVFWVIGGDPLRYRALMLPSVAEKLAFGIPAVLLFAAGKVPALVLLFGAFDLLLGLGFLLAWRATPVRTV
;
A
#
# COMPACT_ATOMS: atom_id res chain seq x y z
N MET A 1 23.27 -28.56 8.11
CA MET A 1 21.98 -28.09 7.57
C MET A 1 21.89 -26.58 7.80
N ILE A 2 22.07 -25.77 6.76
CA ILE A 2 21.85 -24.33 6.85
C ILE A 2 20.34 -24.14 6.81
N GLY A 3 19.72 -23.81 7.94
CA GLY A 3 18.28 -23.58 8.01
C GLY A 3 17.88 -22.48 7.02
N ALA A 4 16.86 -22.72 6.20
CA ALA A 4 16.34 -21.73 5.28
C ALA A 4 15.98 -20.47 6.07
N ALA A 5 16.71 -19.37 5.86
CA ALA A 5 16.45 -18.13 6.56
C ALA A 5 15.04 -17.63 6.20
N GLY A 6 14.14 -17.65 7.18
CA GLY A 6 12.81 -17.08 7.07
C GLY A 6 12.86 -15.58 6.78
N ALA A 7 11.79 -15.03 6.21
CA ALA A 7 11.66 -13.57 6.16
C ALA A 7 11.66 -12.98 7.59
N PRO A 8 12.27 -11.81 7.81
CA PRO A 8 12.24 -11.15 9.11
C PRO A 8 10.79 -10.90 9.59
N ARG A 9 10.53 -11.10 10.89
CA ARG A 9 9.18 -10.92 11.47
C ARG A 9 8.60 -9.52 11.23
N TRP A 10 9.45 -8.49 11.21
CA TRP A 10 9.01 -7.12 10.97
C TRP A 10 8.34 -6.95 9.60
N VAL A 11 8.73 -7.73 8.59
CA VAL A 11 8.13 -7.66 7.24
C VAL A 11 6.66 -8.04 7.32
N SER A 12 6.35 -9.15 8.01
CA SER A 12 4.98 -9.60 8.22
C SER A 12 4.14 -8.54 8.95
N LEU A 13 4.69 -7.98 10.04
CA LEU A 13 4.01 -6.94 10.82
C LEU A 13 3.79 -5.65 10.01
N TRP A 14 4.78 -5.25 9.21
CA TRP A 14 4.70 -4.06 8.37
C TRP A 14 3.57 -4.15 7.35
N PHE A 15 3.49 -5.27 6.62
CA PHE A 15 2.42 -5.48 5.63
C PHE A 15 1.03 -5.60 6.28
N ARG A 16 0.91 -6.24 7.44
CA ARG A 16 -0.37 -6.29 8.17
C ARG A 16 -0.79 -4.92 8.71
N GLY A 17 0.16 -4.16 9.25
CA GLY A 17 -0.07 -2.79 9.70
C GLY A 17 -0.54 -1.90 8.54
N ALA A 18 0.14 -1.99 7.39
CA ALA A 18 -0.24 -1.28 6.17
C ALA A 18 -1.65 -1.65 5.70
N ALA A 19 -1.99 -2.94 5.67
CA ALA A 19 -3.32 -3.42 5.29
C ALA A 19 -4.42 -2.84 6.19
N ILE A 20 -4.24 -2.90 7.52
CA ILE A 20 -5.21 -2.37 8.48
C ILE A 20 -5.34 -0.86 8.33
N PHE A 21 -4.22 -0.14 8.30
CA PHE A 21 -4.22 1.31 8.13
C PHE A 21 -4.93 1.73 6.83
N GLY A 22 -4.62 1.07 5.71
CA GLY A 22 -5.23 1.36 4.43
C GLY A 22 -6.74 1.10 4.43
N LEU A 23 -7.21 0.00 5.00
CA LEU A 23 -8.66 -0.27 5.10
C LEU A 23 -9.38 0.75 5.98
N LEU A 24 -8.78 1.16 7.09
CA LEU A 24 -9.34 2.20 7.96
C LEU A 24 -9.39 3.57 7.26
N ALA A 25 -8.45 3.86 6.38
CA ALA A 25 -8.45 5.10 5.60
C ALA A 25 -9.43 5.06 4.42
N LEU A 26 -9.60 3.91 3.77
CA LEU A 26 -10.37 3.77 2.52
C LEU A 26 -11.84 3.44 2.74
N LEU A 27 -12.16 2.44 3.57
CA LEU A 27 -13.54 1.93 3.68
C LEU A 27 -14.55 2.97 4.17
N PRO A 28 -14.25 3.85 5.15
CA PRO A 28 -15.18 4.89 5.55
C PRO A 28 -15.56 5.85 4.42
N GLN A 29 -14.72 5.98 3.38
CA GLN A 29 -14.99 6.89 2.26
C GLN A 29 -16.20 6.46 1.43
N TYR A 30 -16.57 5.17 1.43
CA TYR A 30 -17.82 4.71 0.79
C TYR A 30 -19.08 5.35 1.38
N LEU A 31 -19.01 5.83 2.64
CA LEU A 31 -20.14 6.42 3.35
C LEU A 31 -20.22 7.94 3.14
N LEU A 32 -19.23 8.54 2.48
CA LEU A 32 -19.17 9.97 2.22
C LEU A 32 -19.78 10.30 0.84
N PRO A 33 -20.33 11.52 0.65
CA PRO A 33 -20.75 11.97 -0.66
C PRO A 33 -19.59 11.95 -1.66
N GLN A 34 -19.80 11.28 -2.80
CA GLN A 34 -18.80 11.24 -3.88
C GLN A 34 -18.99 12.43 -4.82
N PRO A 35 -17.93 12.85 -5.54
CA PRO A 35 -18.02 13.95 -6.49
C PRO A 35 -19.03 13.66 -7.60
N ALA A 36 -19.95 14.58 -7.83
CA ALA A 36 -21.00 14.45 -8.84
C ALA A 36 -20.39 14.29 -10.25
N GLY A 37 -20.83 13.28 -11.00
CA GLY A 37 -20.32 12.96 -12.33
C GLY A 37 -18.96 12.23 -12.36
N ALA A 38 -18.38 11.93 -11.20
CA ALA A 38 -17.14 11.15 -11.08
C ALA A 38 -17.28 10.02 -10.03
N GLU A 39 -18.50 9.63 -9.67
CA GLU A 39 -18.80 8.65 -8.64
C GLU A 39 -18.15 7.31 -8.95
N LEU A 40 -18.24 6.85 -10.21
CA LEU A 40 -17.61 5.59 -10.62
C LEU A 40 -16.09 5.61 -10.48
N VAL A 41 -15.45 6.75 -10.80
CA VAL A 41 -14.00 6.91 -10.65
C VAL A 41 -13.63 6.86 -9.16
N ALA A 42 -14.39 7.53 -8.31
CA ALA A 42 -14.16 7.54 -6.86
C ALA A 42 -14.37 6.16 -6.22
N TYR A 43 -15.50 5.51 -6.49
CA TYR A 43 -15.78 4.15 -6.00
C TYR A 43 -14.80 3.11 -6.56
N GLY A 44 -14.41 3.26 -7.83
CA GLY A 44 -13.39 2.44 -8.46
C GLY A 44 -12.04 2.58 -7.75
N PHE A 45 -11.59 3.80 -7.48
CA PHE A 45 -10.37 4.06 -6.72
C PHE A 45 -10.44 3.43 -5.32
N ILE A 46 -11.50 3.71 -4.55
CA ILE A 46 -11.63 3.19 -3.17
C ILE A 46 -11.61 1.65 -3.19
N GLY A 47 -12.32 1.02 -4.13
CA GLY A 47 -12.42 -0.43 -4.24
C GLY A 47 -11.11 -1.08 -4.66
N THR A 48 -10.47 -0.55 -5.71
CA THR A 48 -9.18 -1.07 -6.19
C THR A 48 -8.09 -0.89 -5.14
N ALA A 49 -8.01 0.27 -4.49
CA ALA A 49 -7.05 0.51 -3.40
C ALA A 49 -7.32 -0.43 -2.20
N SER A 50 -8.60 -0.68 -1.87
CA SER A 50 -9.00 -1.62 -0.82
C SER A 50 -8.59 -3.06 -1.15
N ALA A 51 -8.68 -3.48 -2.41
CA ALA A 51 -8.26 -4.80 -2.86
C ALA A 51 -6.74 -5.02 -2.65
N PHE A 52 -5.92 -3.99 -2.83
CA PHE A 52 -4.49 -4.08 -2.52
C PHE A 52 -4.21 -4.24 -1.02
N GLN A 53 -5.09 -3.78 -0.14
CA GLN A 53 -4.94 -4.05 1.29
C GLN A 53 -5.07 -5.55 1.60
N LEU A 54 -5.90 -6.28 0.83
CA LEU A 54 -5.97 -7.74 0.91
C LEU A 54 -4.68 -8.39 0.40
N VAL A 55 -4.08 -7.85 -0.66
CA VAL A 55 -2.75 -8.28 -1.14
C VAL A 55 -1.71 -8.11 -0.04
N PHE A 56 -1.71 -6.97 0.65
CA PHE A 56 -0.79 -6.72 1.77
C PHE A 56 -1.03 -7.70 2.92
N TRP A 57 -2.29 -8.01 3.23
CA TRP A 57 -2.63 -9.04 4.22
C TRP A 57 -2.06 -10.42 3.84
N VAL A 58 -2.19 -10.83 2.57
CA VAL A 58 -1.65 -12.08 2.04
C VAL A 58 -0.12 -12.10 2.13
N ILE A 59 0.57 -11.02 1.73
CA ILE A 59 2.03 -10.90 1.87
C ILE A 59 2.43 -11.01 3.35
N GLY A 60 1.70 -10.34 4.24
CA GLY A 60 1.93 -10.42 5.68
C GLY A 60 1.69 -11.82 6.28
N GLY A 61 1.00 -12.72 5.58
CA GLY A 61 0.83 -14.11 5.96
C GLY A 61 2.05 -14.99 5.66
N ASP A 62 2.63 -14.82 4.48
CA ASP A 62 3.83 -15.55 4.04
C ASP A 62 4.72 -14.67 3.13
N PRO A 63 5.58 -13.82 3.74
CA PRO A 63 6.36 -12.86 2.97
C PRO A 63 7.36 -13.51 2.01
N LEU A 64 7.86 -14.71 2.33
CA LEU A 64 8.78 -15.45 1.45
C LEU A 64 8.08 -15.91 0.18
N ARG A 65 6.89 -16.50 0.32
CA ARG A 65 6.10 -16.98 -0.83
C ARG A 65 5.63 -15.84 -1.72
N TYR A 66 5.23 -14.72 -1.13
CA TYR A 66 4.64 -13.59 -1.84
C TYR A 66 5.61 -12.44 -2.10
N ARG A 67 6.92 -12.68 -1.95
CA ARG A 67 8.01 -11.72 -2.22
C ARG A 67 7.82 -10.93 -3.51
N ALA A 68 7.43 -11.59 -4.60
CA ALA A 68 7.29 -10.96 -5.91
C ALA A 68 6.23 -9.84 -5.92
N LEU A 69 5.20 -9.93 -5.06
CA LEU A 69 4.12 -8.94 -4.96
C LEU A 69 4.55 -7.67 -4.20
N MET A 70 5.71 -7.67 -3.52
CA MET A 70 6.19 -6.49 -2.81
C MET A 70 6.52 -5.34 -3.77
N LEU A 71 7.07 -5.62 -4.97
CA LEU A 71 7.38 -4.56 -5.96
C LEU A 71 6.13 -3.96 -6.61
N PRO A 72 5.12 -4.75 -7.05
CA PRO A 72 3.81 -4.20 -7.41
C PRO A 72 3.16 -3.39 -6.28
N SER A 73 3.38 -3.77 -5.01
CA SER A 73 2.90 -2.99 -3.86
C SER A 73 3.60 -1.62 -3.75
N VAL A 74 4.88 -1.53 -4.11
CA VAL A 74 5.57 -0.23 -4.25
C VAL A 74 4.90 0.60 -5.35
N ALA A 75 4.62 -0.01 -6.51
CA ALA A 75 3.97 0.69 -7.62
C ALA A 75 2.58 1.22 -7.24
N GLU A 76 1.77 0.46 -6.50
CA GLU A 76 0.49 0.93 -5.97
C GLU A 76 0.65 2.18 -5.11
N LYS A 77 1.62 2.17 -4.18
CA LYS A 77 1.88 3.32 -3.30
C LYS A 77 2.35 4.55 -4.07
N LEU A 78 3.18 4.37 -5.09
CA LEU A 78 3.62 5.46 -5.95
C LEU A 78 2.48 6.02 -6.81
N ALA A 79 1.53 5.18 -7.24
CA ALA A 79 0.42 5.56 -8.09
C ALA A 79 -0.52 6.58 -7.43
N PHE A 80 -0.62 6.59 -6.09
CA PHE A 80 -1.33 7.63 -5.35
C PHE A 80 -0.38 8.68 -4.75
N GLY A 81 0.71 8.25 -4.11
CA GLY A 81 1.62 9.13 -3.39
C GLY A 81 2.27 10.21 -4.25
N ILE A 82 2.73 9.87 -5.47
CA ILE A 82 3.36 10.85 -6.37
C ILE A 82 2.33 11.90 -6.85
N PRO A 83 1.17 11.52 -7.43
CA PRO A 83 0.17 12.50 -7.82
C PRO A 83 -0.32 13.36 -6.66
N ALA A 84 -0.51 12.81 -5.47
CA ALA A 84 -0.93 13.56 -4.29
C ALA A 84 0.03 14.70 -3.94
N VAL A 85 1.34 14.43 -3.94
CA VAL A 85 2.38 15.43 -3.68
C VAL A 85 2.40 16.50 -4.80
N LEU A 86 2.39 16.07 -6.06
CA LEU A 86 2.47 16.99 -7.20
C LEU A 86 1.25 17.91 -7.29
N LEU A 87 0.05 17.37 -7.07
CA LEU A 87 -1.19 18.15 -7.09
C LEU A 87 -1.26 19.10 -5.89
N PHE A 88 -0.76 18.70 -4.72
CA PHE A 88 -0.70 19.59 -3.56
C PHE A 88 0.27 20.76 -3.82
N ALA A 89 1.46 20.46 -4.35
CA ALA A 89 2.44 21.47 -4.74
C ALA A 89 1.88 22.46 -5.79
N ALA A 90 0.96 21.99 -6.63
CA ALA A 90 0.23 22.81 -7.60
C ALA A 90 -1.02 23.52 -7.03
N GLY A 91 -1.32 23.40 -5.73
CA GLY A 91 -2.48 24.02 -5.08
C GLY A 91 -3.84 23.41 -5.48
N LYS A 92 -3.86 22.19 -6.03
CA LYS A 92 -5.06 21.54 -6.58
C LYS A 92 -5.78 20.60 -5.63
N VAL A 93 -5.15 20.23 -4.51
CA VAL A 93 -5.72 19.33 -3.50
C VAL A 93 -5.41 19.86 -2.08
N PRO A 94 -6.24 19.55 -1.08
CA PRO A 94 -6.02 20.01 0.29
C PRO A 94 -4.83 19.30 0.97
N ALA A 95 -4.32 19.89 2.05
CA ALA A 95 -3.20 19.34 2.83
C ALA A 95 -3.44 17.91 3.35
N LEU A 96 -4.70 17.53 3.59
CA LEU A 96 -5.05 16.17 3.98
C LEU A 96 -4.67 15.14 2.91
N VAL A 97 -4.79 15.48 1.62
CA VAL A 97 -4.36 14.60 0.51
C VAL A 97 -2.84 14.44 0.49
N LEU A 98 -2.10 15.51 0.75
CA LEU A 98 -0.64 15.43 0.92
C LEU A 98 -0.26 14.49 2.07
N LEU A 99 -0.94 14.60 3.22
CA LEU A 99 -0.65 13.76 4.38
C LEU A 99 -0.78 12.27 4.03
N PHE A 100 -1.90 11.87 3.42
CA PHE A 100 -2.09 10.48 2.99
C PHE A 100 -1.12 10.06 1.88
N GLY A 101 -0.83 10.96 0.93
CA GLY A 101 0.19 10.71 -0.09
C GLY A 101 1.57 10.47 0.51
N ALA A 102 1.96 11.23 1.53
CA ALA A 102 3.23 11.05 2.24
C ALA A 102 3.27 9.71 2.99
N PHE A 103 2.18 9.32 3.66
CA PHE A 103 2.08 7.99 4.26
C PHE A 103 2.23 6.87 3.24
N ASP A 104 1.61 7.02 2.06
CA ASP A 104 1.76 6.04 0.98
C ASP A 104 3.22 5.94 0.50
N LEU A 105 3.92 7.06 0.33
CA LEU A 105 5.35 7.05 -0.04
C LEU A 105 6.23 6.41 1.04
N LEU A 106 5.95 6.65 2.32
CA LEU A 106 6.66 6.02 3.44
C LEU A 106 6.41 4.50 3.47
N LEU A 107 5.17 4.07 3.27
CA LEU A 107 4.81 2.66 3.17
C LEU A 107 5.46 2.00 1.95
N GLY A 108 5.46 2.67 0.79
CA GLY A 108 6.12 2.22 -0.43
C GLY A 108 7.63 2.04 -0.25
N LEU A 109 8.30 2.96 0.44
CA LEU A 109 9.70 2.80 0.83
C LEU A 109 9.87 1.57 1.75
N GLY A 110 8.99 1.40 2.73
CA GLY A 110 8.97 0.22 3.60
C GLY A 110 8.80 -1.09 2.83
N PHE A 111 7.93 -1.12 1.81
CA PHE A 111 7.74 -2.29 0.94
C PHE A 111 9.00 -2.60 0.11
N LEU A 112 9.69 -1.59 -0.39
CA LEU A 112 10.96 -1.76 -1.09
C LEU A 112 12.05 -2.32 -0.14
N LEU A 113 12.13 -1.82 1.08
CA LEU A 113 13.05 -2.31 2.10
C LEU A 113 12.72 -3.76 2.50
N ALA A 114 11.43 -4.09 2.64
CA ALA A 114 10.96 -5.44 2.91
C ALA A 114 11.31 -6.41 1.78
N TRP A 115 11.20 -5.97 0.53
CA TRP A 115 11.67 -6.74 -0.62
C TRP A 115 13.18 -6.93 -0.54
N ARG A 116 13.99 -5.91 -0.22
CA ARG A 116 15.45 -6.13 -0.07
C ARG A 116 15.81 -7.09 1.07
N ALA A 117 15.08 -7.03 2.18
CA ALA A 117 15.35 -7.82 3.38
C ALA A 117 14.83 -9.27 3.32
N THR A 118 13.83 -9.54 2.48
CA THR A 118 13.30 -10.90 2.30
C THR A 118 14.24 -11.71 1.38
N PRO A 119 14.63 -12.94 1.72
CA PRO A 119 15.44 -13.77 0.82
C PRO A 119 14.66 -14.24 -0.43
N VAL A 120 15.37 -14.60 -1.49
CA VAL A 120 14.78 -15.35 -2.61
C VAL A 120 14.57 -16.79 -2.17
N ARG A 121 13.37 -17.33 -2.39
CA ARG A 121 13.08 -18.74 -2.13
C ARG A 121 13.87 -19.60 -3.12
N THR A 122 14.89 -20.30 -2.63
CA THR A 122 15.54 -21.38 -3.37
C THR A 122 14.65 -22.62 -3.29
N VAL A 123 14.34 -23.20 -4.45
CA VAL A 123 13.57 -24.45 -4.60
C VAL A 123 14.43 -25.63 -4.15
#